data_AF-A0A529JRS9-F1
#
_entry.id   AF-A0A529JRS9-F1
#
_cell.length_a   1.000
_cell.length_b   1.000
_cell.length_c   1.000
_cell.angle_alpha   90.00
_cell.angle_beta   90.00
_cell.angle_gamma   90.00
#
_symmetry.space_group_name_H-M   'P 1'
#
loop_
_entity.id
_entity.type
_entity.pdbx_description
1 polymer ?
#
loop_
_entity_poly.entity_id
_entity_poly.type
_entity_poly.pdbx_seq_one_letter_code
_entity_poly.pdbx_strand_id
1 'polypeptide(L)'
;VRDLATKRIPQAIPTLLVSTATALAMTVLGAALLSPMGGWTPMTGESTALLALAAVLVVIGYQFIIMAMREGDISFIAPFRYTALLWSILLGLFIFGDVPDLPMILGASVIVGSGLYALYRE
;
A
#
# COMPACT_ATOMS: atom_id res chain seq x y z
N VAL A 1 16.01 -1.38 18.69
CA VAL A 1 16.44 0.04 18.57
C VAL A 1 15.48 0.88 17.70
N ARG A 2 14.85 0.32 16.64
CA ARG A 2 13.73 0.97 15.90
C ARG A 2 12.49 1.27 16.78
N ASP A 3 12.10 0.35 17.65
CA ASP A 3 10.86 0.49 18.44
C ASP A 3 10.90 1.54 19.56
N LEU A 4 12.10 1.89 20.03
CA LEU A 4 12.28 2.92 21.05
C LEU A 4 12.19 4.34 20.46
N ALA A 5 12.44 4.50 19.15
CA ALA A 5 12.29 5.77 18.46
C ALA A 5 10.80 6.12 18.26
N THR A 6 9.95 5.11 18.06
CA THR A 6 8.51 5.28 17.83
C THR A 6 7.77 5.82 19.07
N LYS A 7 8.29 5.57 20.27
CA LYS A 7 7.65 5.99 21.54
C LYS A 7 7.89 7.46 21.91
N ARG A 8 8.71 8.20 21.14
CA ARG A 8 9.06 9.61 21.39
C ARG A 8 8.45 10.61 20.41
N ILE A 9 7.55 10.20 19.53
CA ILE A 9 6.86 11.12 18.62
C ILE A 9 5.76 11.85 19.40
N PRO A 10 5.90 13.15 19.70
CA PRO A 10 4.87 13.92 20.39
C PRO A 10 3.66 14.09 19.47
N GLN A 11 2.45 14.04 20.02
CA GLN A 11 1.17 14.22 19.33
C GLN A 11 0.94 15.66 18.77
N ALA A 12 2.02 16.43 18.57
CA ALA A 12 2.02 17.83 18.19
C ALA A 12 2.63 18.11 16.81
N ILE A 13 3.01 17.08 16.05
CA ILE A 13 3.49 17.27 14.68
C ILE A 13 2.28 17.28 13.73
N PRO A 14 2.01 18.38 13.01
CA PRO A 14 0.95 18.41 12.01
C PRO A 14 1.16 17.27 11.03
N THR A 15 0.12 16.46 10.78
CA THR A 15 0.14 15.38 9.77
C THR A 15 0.61 15.89 8.41
N LEU A 16 0.37 17.17 8.15
CA LEU A 16 0.83 17.92 6.99
C LEU A 16 2.36 17.98 6.90
N LEU A 17 3.07 18.22 8.01
CA LEU A 17 4.54 18.31 8.05
C LEU A 17 5.20 16.94 7.80
N VAL A 18 4.61 15.87 8.36
CA VAL A 18 5.11 14.50 8.12
C VAL A 18 4.86 14.07 6.67
N SER A 19 3.68 14.40 6.14
CA SER A 19 3.31 14.06 4.75
C SER A 19 4.13 14.87 3.74
N THR A 20 4.37 16.16 3.99
CA THR A 20 5.22 16.98 3.12
C THR A 20 6.68 16.56 3.22
N ALA A 21 7.20 16.26 4.42
CA ALA A 21 8.57 15.80 4.57
C ALA A 21 8.82 14.45 3.87
N THR A 22 7.88 13.51 3.96
CA THR A 22 7.97 12.21 3.27
C THR A 22 7.83 12.34 1.76
N ALA A 23 6.89 13.17 1.27
CA ALA A 23 6.75 13.46 -0.15
C ALA A 23 8.01 14.14 -0.72
N LEU A 24 8.57 15.11 0.00
CA LEU A 24 9.78 15.83 -0.39
C LEU A 24 10.99 14.88 -0.36
N ALA A 25 11.09 14.03 0.65
CA ALA A 25 12.11 12.97 0.70
C ALA A 25 12.00 11.99 -0.48
N MET A 26 10.80 11.49 -0.81
CA MET A 26 10.57 10.62 -1.97
C MET A 26 10.93 11.33 -3.29
N THR A 27 10.59 12.61 -3.42
CA THR A 27 10.89 13.42 -4.61
C THR A 27 12.39 13.61 -4.76
N VAL A 28 13.10 13.95 -3.68
CA VAL A 28 14.56 14.14 -3.68
C VAL A 28 15.29 12.82 -3.92
N LEU A 29 14.87 11.71 -3.29
CA LEU A 29 15.44 10.40 -3.55
C LEU A 29 15.20 9.96 -5.00
N GLY A 30 13.98 10.14 -5.50
CA GLY A 30 13.64 9.85 -6.90
C GLY A 30 14.51 10.65 -7.86
N ALA A 31 14.69 11.95 -7.61
CA ALA A 31 15.57 12.81 -8.39
C ALA A 31 17.05 12.39 -8.31
N ALA A 32 17.52 11.96 -7.14
CA ALA A 32 18.88 11.46 -6.95
C ALA A 32 19.11 10.11 -7.68
N LEU A 33 18.09 9.26 -7.74
CA LEU A 33 18.12 7.96 -8.41
C LEU A 33 18.03 8.06 -9.94
N LEU A 34 17.58 9.20 -10.50
CA LEU A 34 17.58 9.42 -11.96
C LEU A 34 18.97 9.29 -12.57
N SER A 35 20.01 9.77 -11.88
CA SER A 35 21.39 9.74 -12.38
C SER A 35 21.96 8.30 -12.51
N PRO A 36 21.90 7.44 -11.47
CA PRO A 36 22.41 6.07 -11.55
C PRO A 36 21.49 5.07 -12.27
N MET A 37 20.17 5.32 -12.38
CA MET A 37 19.21 4.35 -12.94
C MET A 37 18.86 4.54 -14.43
N GLY A 38 19.59 5.39 -15.17
CA GLY A 38 19.46 5.48 -16.63
C GLY A 38 18.84 6.77 -17.17
N GLY A 39 18.81 7.84 -16.38
CA GLY A 39 18.34 9.16 -16.82
C GLY A 39 16.82 9.29 -16.84
N TRP A 40 16.33 10.47 -17.24
CA TRP A 40 14.90 10.72 -17.38
C TRP A 40 14.36 10.05 -18.64
N THR A 41 13.49 9.06 -18.48
CA THR A 41 12.72 8.51 -19.59
C THR A 41 11.56 9.45 -19.93
N PRO A 42 11.39 9.86 -21.21
CA PRO A 42 10.26 10.67 -21.61
C PRO A 42 8.96 9.93 -21.28
N MET A 43 8.12 10.54 -20.45
CA MET A 43 6.85 9.96 -20.06
C MET A 43 5.95 9.91 -21.30
N THR A 44 5.76 8.71 -21.87
CA THR A 44 4.84 8.51 -22.98
C THR A 44 3.40 8.79 -22.54
N GLY A 45 2.54 9.24 -23.48
CA GLY A 45 1.12 9.51 -23.19
C GLY A 45 0.36 8.30 -22.62
N GLU A 46 0.82 7.10 -22.94
CA GLU A 46 0.31 5.85 -22.37
C GLU A 46 0.72 5.68 -20.90
N SER A 47 2.00 5.92 -20.57
CA SER A 47 2.51 5.82 -19.20
C SER A 47 1.82 6.82 -18.27
N THR A 48 1.60 8.07 -18.74
CA THR A 48 0.82 9.06 -17.98
C THR A 48 -0.62 8.64 -17.79
N ALA A 49 -1.27 8.07 -18.81
CA ALA A 49 -2.65 7.61 -18.72
C ALA A 49 -2.81 6.46 -17.71
N LEU A 50 -1.88 5.48 -17.73
CA LEU A 50 -1.85 4.37 -16.77
C LEU A 50 -1.61 4.86 -15.34
N LEU A 51 -0.69 5.80 -15.15
CA LEU A 51 -0.44 6.43 -13.84
C LEU A 51 -1.65 7.21 -13.34
N ALA A 52 -2.32 7.96 -14.21
CA ALA A 52 -3.54 8.69 -13.87
C ALA A 52 -4.67 7.73 -13.46
N LEU A 53 -4.87 6.64 -14.22
CA LEU A 53 -5.84 5.62 -13.90
C LEU A 53 -5.54 4.95 -12.55
N ALA A 54 -4.27 4.59 -12.31
CA ALA A 54 -3.84 4.02 -11.04
C ALA A 54 -4.11 4.99 -9.87
N ALA A 55 -3.82 6.29 -10.03
CA ALA A 55 -4.09 7.30 -9.03
C ALA A 55 -5.59 7.42 -8.72
N VAL A 56 -6.45 7.41 -9.74
CA VAL A 56 -7.91 7.46 -9.56
C VAL A 56 -8.42 6.21 -8.81
N LEU A 57 -7.97 5.02 -9.19
CA LEU A 57 -8.33 3.77 -8.50
C LEU A 57 -7.90 3.77 -7.04
N VAL A 58 -6.70 4.27 -6.74
CA VAL A 58 -6.20 4.41 -5.37
C VAL A 58 -7.10 5.36 -4.57
N VAL A 59 -7.44 6.53 -5.11
CA VAL A 59 -8.32 7.50 -4.44
C VAL A 59 -9.69 6.90 -4.13
N ILE A 60 -10.29 6.19 -5.09
CA ILE A 60 -11.58 5.51 -4.91
C ILE A 60 -11.48 4.44 -3.81
N GLY A 61 -10.44 3.60 -3.84
CA GLY A 61 -10.20 2.58 -2.83
C GLY A 61 -10.04 3.17 -1.43
N TYR A 62 -9.28 4.26 -1.30
CA TYR A 62 -9.12 4.98 -0.03
C TYR A 62 -10.44 5.56 0.46
N GLN A 63 -11.27 6.14 -0.42
CA GLN A 63 -12.59 6.64 -0.03
C GLN A 63 -13.47 5.53 0.53
N PHE A 64 -13.54 4.36 -0.14
CA PHE A 64 -14.31 3.23 0.37
C PHE A 64 -13.80 2.71 1.72
N ILE A 65 -12.48 2.64 1.89
CA ILE A 65 -11.87 2.22 3.16
C ILE A 65 -12.21 3.22 4.28
N ILE A 66 -12.16 4.52 4.01
CA ILE A 66 -12.51 5.56 4.98
C ILE A 66 -14.01 5.49 5.32
N MET A 67 -14.88 5.33 4.33
CA MET A 67 -16.32 5.16 4.56
C MET A 67 -16.60 3.93 5.42
N ALA A 68 -16.01 2.79 5.09
CA ALA A 68 -16.12 1.57 5.88
C ALA A 68 -15.70 1.81 7.33
N MET A 69 -14.54 2.43 7.58
CA MET A 69 -14.06 2.75 8.94
C MET A 69 -14.94 3.73 9.72
N ARG A 70 -15.79 4.52 9.05
CA ARG A 70 -16.70 5.46 9.71
C ARG A 70 -18.04 4.84 10.08
N GLU A 71 -18.49 3.82 9.35
CA GLU A 71 -19.79 3.17 9.57
C GLU A 71 -19.69 1.84 10.33
N GLY A 72 -18.59 1.10 10.16
CA GLY A 72 -18.38 -0.19 10.79
C GLY A 72 -17.42 -0.15 11.98
N ASP A 73 -17.51 -1.17 12.84
CA ASP A 73 -16.55 -1.34 13.94
C ASP A 73 -15.16 -1.68 13.38
N ILE A 74 -14.12 -1.07 13.96
CA ILE A 74 -12.74 -1.17 13.48
C ILE A 74 -12.28 -2.64 13.48
N SER A 75 -12.74 -3.41 14.48
CA SER A 75 -12.44 -4.84 14.60
C SER A 75 -12.99 -5.66 13.43
N PHE A 76 -14.19 -5.34 12.94
CA PHE A 76 -14.79 -6.05 11.79
C PHE A 76 -14.07 -5.72 10.46
N ILE A 77 -13.46 -4.54 10.35
CA ILE A 77 -12.83 -4.06 9.11
C ILE A 77 -11.37 -4.51 9.00
N ALA A 78 -10.70 -4.74 10.14
CA ALA A 78 -9.31 -5.18 10.17
C ALA A 78 -9.04 -6.46 9.33
N PRO A 79 -9.88 -7.51 9.37
CA PRO A 79 -9.75 -8.69 8.51
C PRO A 79 -9.74 -8.38 7.00
N PHE A 80 -10.59 -7.44 6.55
CA PHE A 80 -10.72 -7.09 5.13
C PHE A 80 -9.43 -6.51 4.55
N ARG A 81 -8.63 -5.80 5.36
CA ARG A 81 -7.34 -5.27 4.90
C ARG A 81 -6.37 -6.37 4.49
N TYR A 82 -6.43 -7.55 5.11
CA TYR A 82 -5.59 -8.69 4.73
C TYR A 82 -6.05 -9.35 3.43
N THR A 83 -7.34 -9.25 3.10
CA THR A 83 -7.87 -9.76 1.81
C THR A 83 -7.32 -8.98 0.61
N ALA A 84 -6.88 -7.74 0.79
CA ALA A 84 -6.23 -6.97 -0.27
C ALA A 84 -4.96 -7.65 -0.79
N LEU A 85 -4.25 -8.40 0.07
CA LEU A 85 -3.08 -9.18 -0.34
C LEU A 85 -3.46 -10.35 -1.24
N LEU A 86 -4.55 -11.05 -0.92
CA LEU A 86 -5.12 -12.09 -1.79
C LEU A 86 -5.45 -11.52 -3.17
N TRP A 87 -6.16 -10.39 -3.22
CA TRP A 87 -6.49 -9.71 -4.48
C TRP A 87 -5.25 -9.24 -5.23
N SER A 88 -4.22 -8.76 -4.53
CA SER A 88 -2.94 -8.36 -5.13
C SER A 88 -2.26 -9.54 -5.85
N ILE A 89 -2.21 -10.72 -5.22
CA ILE A 89 -1.64 -11.94 -5.83
C ILE A 89 -2.47 -12.37 -7.04
N LEU A 90 -3.80 -12.37 -6.93
CA LEU A 90 -4.69 -12.74 -8.02
C LEU A 90 -4.55 -11.79 -9.21
N LEU A 91 -4.56 -10.48 -8.98
CA LEU A 91 -4.39 -9.48 -10.04
C LEU A 91 -2.98 -9.53 -10.63
N GLY A 92 -1.95 -9.80 -9.82
CA GLY A 92 -0.58 -10.09 -10.28
C GLY A 92 -0.56 -11.23 -11.30
N LEU A 93 -1.19 -12.36 -10.95
CA LEU A 93 -1.28 -13.52 -11.82
C LEU A 93 -2.11 -13.25 -13.09
N PHE A 94 -3.28 -12.62 -12.97
CA PHE A 94 -4.20 -12.43 -14.10
C PHE A 94 -3.80 -11.31 -15.07
N ILE A 95 -3.27 -10.20 -14.55
CA ILE A 95 -2.93 -9.02 -15.36
C ILE A 95 -1.49 -9.10 -15.86
N PHE A 96 -0.56 -9.51 -15.00
CA PHE A 96 0.88 -9.49 -15.30
C PHE A 96 1.44 -10.87 -15.64
N GLY A 97 0.67 -11.95 -15.40
CA GLY A 97 1.14 -13.32 -15.62
C GLY A 97 2.18 -13.78 -14.59
N ASP A 98 2.36 -13.04 -13.49
CA ASP A 98 3.33 -13.35 -12.45
C ASP A 98 2.86 -14.56 -11.65
N VAL A 99 3.47 -15.72 -11.93
CA VAL A 99 3.18 -16.96 -11.22
C VAL A 99 3.80 -16.87 -9.82
N PRO A 100 3.01 -16.98 -8.74
CA PRO A 100 3.54 -16.85 -7.39
C PRO A 100 4.47 -18.01 -7.05
N ASP A 101 5.66 -17.67 -6.57
CA ASP A 101 6.64 -18.65 -6.10
C ASP A 101 6.21 -19.34 -4.81
N LEU A 102 6.79 -20.50 -4.53
CA LEU A 102 6.57 -21.28 -3.31
C LEU A 102 6.60 -20.46 -1.99
N PRO A 103 7.59 -19.57 -1.74
CA PRO A 103 7.57 -18.67 -0.58
C PRO A 103 6.40 -17.68 -0.57
N MET A 104 5.95 -17.20 -1.72
CA MET A 104 4.80 -16.28 -1.83
C MET A 104 3.50 -17.01 -1.47
N ILE A 105 3.34 -18.26 -1.91
CA ILE A 105 2.20 -19.11 -1.56
C ILE A 105 2.17 -19.40 -0.05
N LEU A 106 3.32 -19.74 0.54
CA LEU A 106 3.41 -19.95 1.99
C LEU A 106 3.04 -18.70 2.78
N GLY A 107 3.62 -17.54 2.41
CA GLY A 107 3.29 -16.26 3.04
C GLY A 107 1.80 -15.91 2.90
N ALA A 108 1.24 -16.08 1.70
CA ALA A 108 -0.18 -15.87 1.45
C ALA A 108 -1.04 -16.78 2.33
N SER A 109 -0.74 -18.08 2.41
CA SER A 109 -1.52 -19.04 3.21
C SER A 109 -1.60 -18.65 4.70
N VAL A 110 -0.52 -18.13 5.28
CA VAL A 110 -0.48 -17.66 6.66
C VAL A 110 -1.38 -16.45 6.85
N ILE A 111 -1.36 -15.50 5.90
CA ILE A 111 -2.16 -14.28 5.94
C ILE A 111 -3.65 -14.59 5.77
N VAL A 112 -3.99 -15.53 4.87
CA VAL A 112 -5.37 -16.01 4.72
C VAL A 112 -5.83 -16.71 5.99
N GLY A 113 -5.00 -17.58 6.57
CA GLY A 113 -5.28 -18.26 7.83
C GLY A 113 -5.50 -17.28 8.99
N SER A 114 -4.68 -16.23 9.10
CA SER A 114 -4.86 -15.21 10.13
C SER A 114 -6.12 -14.37 9.89
N GLY A 115 -6.45 -14.06 8.63
CA GLY A 115 -7.69 -13.38 8.28
C GLY A 115 -8.95 -14.18 8.63
N LEU A 116 -8.96 -15.48 8.32
CA LEU A 116 -10.03 -16.41 8.70
C LEU A 116 -10.15 -16.56 10.22
N TYR A 117 -9.02 -16.68 10.93
CA TYR A 117 -9.02 -16.77 12.39
C TYR A 117 -9.54 -15.48 13.04
N ALA A 118 -9.19 -14.30 12.51
CA ALA A 118 -9.73 -13.03 12.99
C ALA A 118 -11.26 -13.00 12.82
N LEU A 119 -11.77 -13.39 11.65
CA LEU A 119 -13.21 -13.46 11.38
C LEU A 119 -13.96 -14.47 12.26
N TYR A 120 -13.32 -15.59 12.64
CA TYR A 120 -13.93 -16.60 13.52
C TYR A 120 -13.92 -16.19 15.00
N ARG A 121 -12.99 -15.32 15.39
CA ARG A 121 -12.81 -14.91 16.79
C ARG A 121 -13.69 -13.72 17.18
N GLU A 122 -14.04 -12.87 16.23
CA GLU A 122 -15.07 -11.82 16.37
C GLU A 122 -16.48 -12.41 16.18
#